data_AF-A0A1G7TJ46-F1
#
_entry.id   AF-A0A1G7TJ46-F1
#
_cell.length_a   1.000
_cell.length_b   1.000
_cell.length_c   1.000
_cell.angle_alpha   90.00
_cell.angle_beta   90.00
_cell.angle_gamma   90.00
#
_symmetry.space_group_name_H-M   'P 1'
#
loop_
_entity.id
_entity.type
_entity.pdbx_description
1 polymer ?
#
loop_
_entity_poly.entity_id
_entity_poly.type
_entity_poly.pdbx_seq_one_letter_code
_entity_poly.pdbx_strand_id
1 'polypeptide(L)'
;MFDHRATLQAFVERIPLGRGGEPDEVAEAVRFLAGPESRFVTGQTISVDGGLELRGHPDLAPLVEAIYGAQAVQSARAGRVPHR
;
A
#
# COMPACT_ATOMS: atom_id res chain seq x y z
N MET A 1 2.38 2.90 -12.28
CA MET A 1 1.85 1.94 -11.27
C MET A 1 0.37 2.19 -11.03
N PHE A 2 -0.02 3.40 -10.66
CA PHE A 2 -1.42 3.75 -10.39
C PHE A 2 -2.35 3.70 -11.61
N ASP A 3 -1.83 3.85 -12.83
CA ASP A 3 -2.64 3.69 -14.06
C ASP A 3 -2.85 2.24 -14.50
N HIS A 4 -2.22 1.27 -13.83
CA HIS A 4 -2.32 -0.13 -14.18
C HIS A 4 -3.50 -0.79 -13.46
N ARG A 5 -4.66 -0.86 -14.14
CA ARG A 5 -5.94 -1.36 -13.58
C ARG A 5 -5.82 -2.71 -12.87
N ALA A 6 -5.07 -3.65 -13.42
CA ALA A 6 -4.90 -4.96 -12.79
C ALA A 6 -4.14 -4.88 -11.45
N THR A 7 -3.21 -3.92 -11.32
CA THR A 7 -2.49 -3.69 -10.07
C THR A 7 -3.43 -3.08 -9.04
N LEU A 8 -4.22 -2.07 -9.40
CA LEU A 8 -5.22 -1.48 -8.51
C LEU A 8 -6.22 -2.54 -8.00
N GLN A 9 -6.71 -3.40 -8.90
CA GLN A 9 -7.64 -4.45 -8.52
C GLN A 9 -7.02 -5.45 -7.53
N ALA A 10 -5.76 -5.85 -7.73
CA ALA A 10 -5.05 -6.73 -6.81
C ALA A 10 -4.88 -6.09 -5.41
N PHE A 11 -4.73 -4.77 -5.32
CA PHE A 11 -4.76 -4.06 -4.03
C PHE A 11 -6.16 -4.08 -3.41
N VAL A 12 -7.20 -3.77 -4.19
CA VAL A 12 -8.59 -3.77 -3.70
C VAL A 12 -8.99 -5.13 -3.13
N GLU A 13 -8.59 -6.23 -3.75
CA GLU A 13 -8.83 -7.60 -3.24
C GLU A 13 -8.17 -7.86 -1.88
N ARG A 14 -7.09 -7.13 -1.56
CA ARG A 14 -6.40 -7.20 -0.28
C ARG A 14 -6.96 -6.24 0.77
N ILE A 15 -7.69 -5.20 0.38
CA ILE A 15 -8.30 -4.23 1.30
C ILE A 15 -9.63 -4.80 1.84
N PRO A 16 -9.79 -5.02 3.15
CA PRO A 16 -11.04 -5.49 3.74
C PRO A 16 -12.27 -4.64 3.40
N LEU A 17 -12.13 -3.32 3.32
CA LEU A 17 -13.22 -2.43 2.89
C LEU A 17 -13.55 -2.50 1.39
N GLY A 18 -12.78 -3.27 0.60
CA GLY A 18 -13.12 -3.61 -0.79
C GLY A 18 -13.04 -2.46 -1.78
N ARG A 19 -12.34 -1.36 -1.45
CA ARG A 19 -12.13 -0.22 -2.35
C ARG A 19 -10.82 0.51 -2.07
N GLY A 20 -10.38 1.32 -3.03
CA GLY A 20 -9.36 2.34 -2.78
C GLY A 20 -9.90 3.42 -1.83
N GLY A 21 -8.97 4.02 -1.07
CA GLY A 21 -9.27 5.21 -0.27
C GLY A 21 -9.26 6.47 -1.12
N GLU A 22 -10.03 7.46 -0.70
CA GLU A 22 -10.01 8.81 -1.28
C GLU A 22 -9.10 9.74 -0.46
N PRO A 23 -8.49 10.78 -1.08
CA PRO A 23 -7.65 11.74 -0.36
C PRO A 23 -8.33 12.37 0.87
N ASP A 24 -9.63 12.62 0.77
CA ASP A 24 -10.42 13.22 1.85
C ASP A 24 -10.46 12.35 3.12
N GLU A 25 -10.37 11.02 2.99
CA GLU A 25 -10.36 10.12 4.15
C GLU A 25 -9.08 10.26 4.98
N VAL A 26 -7.95 10.50 4.30
CA VAL A 26 -6.69 10.84 4.97
C VAL A 26 -6.78 12.22 5.61
N ALA A 27 -7.37 13.20 4.92
CA ALA A 27 -7.57 14.55 5.46
C ALA A 27 -8.44 14.55 6.72
N GLU A 28 -9.53 13.78 6.75
CA GLU A 28 -10.39 13.66 7.92
C GLU A 28 -9.70 12.97 9.10
N ALA A 29 -8.87 11.94 8.84
CA ALA A 29 -8.05 11.32 9.88
C ALA A 29 -7.04 12.31 10.47
N VAL A 30 -6.37 13.10 9.63
CA VAL A 30 -5.46 14.17 10.08
C VAL A 30 -6.21 15.23 10.88
N ARG A 31 -7.40 15.65 10.42
CA ARG A 31 -8.25 16.62 11.13
C ARG A 31 -8.58 16.14 12.53
N PHE A 32 -8.97 14.86 12.68
CA PHE A 32 -9.24 14.26 13.99
C PHE A 32 -7.99 14.25 14.89
N LEU A 33 -6.82 13.90 14.35
CA LEU A 33 -5.57 13.87 15.12
C LEU A 33 -5.06 15.25 15.52
N ALA A 34 -5.30 16.27 14.68
CA ALA A 34 -4.96 17.66 14.97
C ALA A 34 -6.00 18.34 15.88
N GLY A 35 -7.17 17.74 16.06
CA GLY A 35 -8.29 18.31 16.79
C GLY A 35 -8.26 18.05 18.31
N PRO A 36 -9.12 18.74 19.07
CA PRO A 36 -9.18 18.64 20.53
C PRO A 36 -9.58 17.25 21.04
N GLU A 37 -10.18 16.42 20.18
CA GLU A 37 -10.58 15.04 20.45
C GLU A 37 -9.37 14.15 20.75
N SER A 38 -8.21 14.49 20.16
CA SER A 38 -6.97 13.69 20.23
C SER A 38 -5.94 14.22 21.23
N ARG A 39 -6.32 15.13 22.15
CA ARG A 39 -5.38 15.87 23.03
C ARG A 39 -4.46 15.03 23.93
N PHE A 40 -4.74 13.74 24.08
CA PHE A 40 -3.94 12.81 24.88
C PHE A 40 -3.39 11.63 24.05
N VAL A 41 -3.49 11.71 22.72
CA VAL A 41 -2.97 10.71 21.78
C VAL A 41 -1.60 11.18 21.31
N THR A 42 -0.57 10.39 21.58
CA THR A 42 0.81 10.67 21.12
C THR A 42 1.60 9.37 20.95
N GLY A 43 2.65 9.41 20.12
CA GLY A 43 3.54 8.27 19.87
C GLY A 43 2.90 7.09 19.13
N GLN A 44 1.77 7.31 18.45
CA GLN A 44 1.05 6.26 17.73
C GLN A 44 1.30 6.35 16.22
N THR A 45 1.33 5.19 15.57
CA THR A 45 1.20 5.05 14.11
C THR A 45 -0.20 4.51 13.84
N ILE A 46 -1.02 5.25 13.09
CA ILE A 46 -2.40 4.87 12.79
C ILE A 46 -2.56 4.75 11.27
N SER A 47 -2.92 3.56 10.83
CA SER A 47 -3.08 3.23 9.41
C SER A 47 -4.44 3.70 8.90
N VAL A 48 -4.43 4.42 7.77
CA VAL A 48 -5.63 4.90 7.07
C VAL A 48 -5.66 4.24 5.69
N ASP A 49 -5.90 2.93 5.67
CA ASP A 49 -5.64 2.08 4.51
C ASP A 49 -6.79 1.10 4.19
N GLY A 50 -7.95 1.28 4.83
CA GLY A 50 -9.10 0.38 4.71
C GLY A 50 -8.84 -1.04 5.21
N GLY A 51 -7.78 -1.25 6.01
CA GLY A 51 -7.38 -2.52 6.61
C GLY A 51 -6.37 -3.32 5.78
N LEU A 52 -5.66 -2.71 4.82
CA LEU A 52 -4.67 -3.40 3.98
C LEU A 52 -3.59 -4.08 4.82
N GLU A 53 -3.08 -3.41 5.87
CA GLU A 53 -2.06 -3.93 6.77
C GLU A 53 -2.48 -5.19 7.53
N LEU A 54 -3.78 -5.45 7.71
CA LEU A 54 -4.27 -6.69 8.32
C LEU A 54 -3.99 -7.92 7.44
N ARG A 55 -3.72 -7.71 6.15
CA ARG A 55 -3.38 -8.78 5.21
C ARG A 55 -1.95 -8.63 4.71
N GLY A 56 -1.70 -7.60 3.92
CA GLY A 56 -0.45 -7.39 3.20
C GLY A 56 -0.65 -7.07 1.72
N HIS A 57 0.39 -6.51 1.12
CA HIS A 57 0.41 -6.10 -0.28
C HIS A 57 0.16 -7.27 -1.25
N PRO A 58 -0.43 -7.02 -2.43
CA PRO A 58 -0.53 -8.03 -3.47
C PRO A 58 0.86 -8.47 -3.95
N ASP A 59 0.95 -9.66 -4.54
CA ASP A 59 2.18 -10.11 -5.22
C ASP A 59 2.42 -9.22 -6.44
N LEU A 60 3.49 -8.43 -6.38
CA LEU A 60 3.89 -7.55 -7.47
C LEU A 60 4.87 -8.21 -8.45
N ALA A 61 5.25 -9.48 -8.25
CA ALA A 61 6.17 -10.18 -9.14
C ALA A 61 5.73 -10.13 -10.63
N PRO A 62 4.44 -10.28 -10.99
CA PRO A 62 4.02 -10.16 -12.39
C PRO A 62 4.27 -8.76 -12.97
N LEU A 63 4.08 -7.70 -12.17
CA LEU A 63 4.34 -6.32 -12.59
C LEU A 63 5.85 -6.07 -12.73
N VAL A 64 6.65 -6.55 -11.77
CA VAL A 64 8.10 -6.43 -11.81
C VAL A 64 8.67 -7.17 -13.02
N GLU A 65 8.17 -8.37 -13.32
CA GLU A 65 8.54 -9.13 -14.51
C GLU A 65 8.18 -8.39 -15.80
N ALA A 66 6.99 -7.80 -15.87
CA ALA A 66 6.56 -7.04 -17.05
C ALA A 66 7.42 -5.79 -17.32
N ILE A 67 7.90 -5.12 -16.27
CA ILE A 67 8.69 -3.88 -16.39
C ILE A 67 10.19 -4.17 -16.55
N TYR A 68 10.71 -5.15 -15.80
CA TYR A 68 12.16 -5.36 -15.62
C TYR A 68 12.64 -6.76 -16.05
N GLY A 69 11.73 -7.65 -16.44
CA GLY A 69 12.04 -9.02 -16.87
C GLY A 69 12.18 -10.03 -15.73
N ALA A 70 12.15 -11.32 -16.09
CA ALA A 70 12.17 -12.44 -15.14
C ALA A 70 13.44 -12.48 -14.27
N GLN A 71 14.58 -12.06 -14.81
CA GLN A 71 15.86 -11.97 -14.08
C GLN A 71 15.79 -11.00 -12.90
N ALA A 72 15.06 -9.89 -13.04
CA ALA A 72 14.88 -8.93 -11.95
C ALA A 72 14.07 -9.54 -10.80
N VAL A 73 13.00 -10.28 -11.11
CA VAL A 73 12.18 -11.00 -10.12
C VAL A 73 13.00 -12.08 -9.42
N GLN A 74 13.75 -12.90 -10.16
CA GLN A 74 14.60 -13.95 -9.60
C GLN A 74 15.68 -13.38 -8.67
N SER A 75 16.31 -12.27 -9.09
CA SER A 75 17.31 -11.58 -8.27
C SER A 75 16.71 -11.02 -6.98
N ALA A 76 15.56 -10.34 -7.06
CA ALA A 76 14.86 -9.80 -5.90
C ALA A 76 14.43 -10.92 -4.92
N ARG A 77 13.89 -12.03 -5.42
CA ARG A 77 13.54 -13.21 -4.61
C ARG A 77 14.75 -13.85 -3.94
N ALA A 78 15.92 -13.76 -4.55
CA ALA A 78 17.19 -14.21 -3.98
C ALA A 78 17.84 -13.20 -3.03
N GLY A 79 17.16 -12.07 -2.71
CA GLY A 79 17.71 -11.01 -1.85
C GLY A 79 18.86 -10.24 -2.48
N ARG A 80 19.01 -10.30 -3.81
CA ARG A 80 20.07 -9.62 -4.55
C ARG A 80 19.52 -8.35 -5.19
N VAL A 81 20.17 -7.22 -4.92
CA VAL A 81 19.87 -5.96 -5.61
C VAL A 81 20.51 -6.02 -7.00
N PRO A 82 19.76 -5.79 -8.09
CA PRO A 82 20.35 -5.75 -9.43
C PRO A 82 21.42 -4.64 -9.49
N HIS A 83 22.66 -5.00 -9.83
CA HIS A 83 23.68 -4.01 -10.20
C HIS A 83 23.43 -3.56 -11.64
N ARG A 84 23.42 -2.25 -11.86
CA ARG A 84 23.31 -1.63 -13.20
C ARG A 84 24.52 -1.92 -14.05
#